data_AF-A0A3B1BUF4-F1
#
_entry.id   AF-A0A3B1BUF4-F1
#
_cell.length_a   1.000
_cell.length_b   1.000
_cell.length_c   1.000
_cell.angle_alpha   90.00
_cell.angle_beta   90.00
_cell.angle_gamma   90.00
#
_symmetry.space_group_name_H-M   'P 1'
#
loop_
_entity.id
_entity.type
_entity.pdbx_description
1 polymer ?
#
loop_
_entity_poly.entity_id
_entity_poly.type
_entity_poly.pdbx_seq_one_letter_code
_entity_poly.pdbx_strand_id
1 'polypeptide(L)'
;MGSVISFSNNWLRIKKRAGCIASRPFFCARYFYKLILLSLLSVPLFYSPFLWATEQASAAKISVVTSSEDEVSNLINIGVWHLALTQLEQQQLNISEDTERWLIQEKQRIHIYQATHNWAALISRLQNLPDIVPLEFYIQARTELANALIKKNKARAALTVLQNLIWTQAHDPAVADVYLLNWRRMIIDAYRVSGQKQDAYRAAARLQHDYGNQELSDLVRYARILLELGRAEEAMDALVARRQEAEVAQLYLLAQLRSAARSPQEVMQTGLRQLRNNSLDGHLRDELWMLVAEAAQGCGDLATYTNALEHVLSVEKNKQAEKSLYNFNADMLWQAYLDFAVSIGNQSQFLIGDDVQWQQAAEMAVKKQPVRARSLTVLLMFKAQDQASRDLAVKKFVESMSQREQGKPLMTRLFLSSTRFTEYEDIPETARHMLADIALAKPDIELASALMATVKKPPAGADQFFWYLRRARILILGGKGEQGAQALNEMLQETPQFEAQQIDRLMQVIFDLQAADLHAQAYSLLTKVIELTEQVKLKREIYYWMAESKKAQQQYSEAAALYLKSAMYPDANDMGPWAQTARYQAAVVLAQADLLDDARAIYLHLLRVTKDATRKAVLQGELQKLRFK
;
A
#
# COMPACT_ATOMS: atom_id res chain seq x y z
N MET A 1 -9.97 46.65 -7.79
CA MET A 1 -9.96 46.14 -9.17
C MET A 1 -9.53 44.69 -9.10
N GLY A 2 -10.47 43.78 -9.37
CA GLY A 2 -10.36 42.38 -8.99
C GLY A 2 -9.63 41.50 -9.99
N SER A 3 -9.04 40.42 -9.48
CA SER A 3 -8.87 39.17 -10.22
C SER A 3 -9.14 38.00 -9.28
N VAL A 4 -10.27 37.34 -9.54
CA VAL A 4 -10.71 36.09 -8.92
C VAL A 4 -10.12 34.97 -9.78
N ILE A 5 -9.36 34.07 -9.18
CA ILE A 5 -8.81 32.88 -9.83
C ILE A 5 -9.90 31.80 -9.80
N SER A 6 -10.39 31.42 -10.97
CA SER A 6 -11.39 30.38 -11.16
C SER A 6 -10.74 28.99 -11.19
N PHE A 7 -11.33 28.03 -10.49
CA PHE A 7 -11.11 26.61 -10.70
C PHE A 7 -12.08 26.12 -11.78
N SER A 8 -11.55 25.62 -12.89
CA SER A 8 -12.30 25.18 -14.05
C SER A 8 -12.95 23.80 -13.82
N ASN A 9 -14.28 23.80 -13.90
CA ASN A 9 -15.14 22.64 -14.12
C ASN A 9 -14.83 21.99 -15.46
N ASN A 10 -14.52 20.69 -15.47
CA ASN A 10 -14.44 19.91 -16.70
C ASN A 10 -15.12 18.55 -16.54
N TRP A 11 -16.45 18.58 -16.35
CA TRP A 11 -17.33 17.42 -16.48
C TRP A 11 -18.67 17.90 -17.07
N LEU A 12 -18.76 18.00 -18.40
CA LEU A 12 -20.01 17.93 -19.20
C LEU A 12 -19.75 18.36 -20.66
N ARG A 13 -19.48 17.40 -21.56
CA ARG A 13 -19.87 17.49 -22.97
C ARG A 13 -19.72 16.13 -23.65
N ILE A 14 -20.83 15.42 -23.84
CA ILE A 14 -21.20 14.70 -25.07
C ILE A 14 -22.73 14.56 -25.02
N LYS A 15 -23.43 15.17 -25.98
CA LYS A 15 -24.87 15.02 -26.20
C LYS A 15 -25.07 14.50 -27.61
N LYS A 16 -26.01 13.53 -27.73
CA LYS A 16 -26.73 13.04 -28.92
C LYS A 16 -26.01 12.08 -29.88
N ARG A 17 -26.47 10.82 -29.87
CA ARG A 17 -27.30 10.22 -30.94
C ARG A 17 -27.88 8.86 -30.53
N ALA A 18 -29.17 8.68 -30.81
CA ALA A 18 -29.99 7.44 -30.91
C ALA A 18 -30.03 6.52 -29.68
N GLY A 19 -31.13 5.93 -29.22
CA GLY A 19 -32.50 5.73 -29.70
C GLY A 19 -33.15 4.73 -28.71
N CYS A 20 -34.48 4.73 -28.61
CA CYS A 20 -35.30 3.96 -27.68
C CYS A 20 -34.81 2.53 -27.36
N ILE A 21 -34.87 2.10 -26.09
CA ILE A 21 -35.36 0.78 -25.64
C ILE A 21 -35.82 0.91 -24.18
N ALA A 22 -37.04 0.42 -23.94
CA ALA A 22 -37.73 0.43 -22.68
C ALA A 22 -37.33 -0.72 -21.75
N SER A 23 -37.40 -0.45 -20.44
CA SER A 23 -37.84 -1.36 -19.35
C SER A 23 -37.32 -2.81 -19.28
N ARG A 24 -36.46 -3.11 -18.29
CA ARG A 24 -36.46 -4.38 -17.52
C ARG A 24 -36.03 -4.17 -16.05
N PRO A 25 -36.61 -4.89 -15.08
CA PRO A 25 -36.38 -4.67 -13.66
C PRO A 25 -35.19 -5.47 -13.12
N PHE A 26 -34.47 -4.87 -12.17
CA PHE A 26 -33.31 -5.43 -11.49
C PHE A 26 -33.69 -6.61 -10.57
N PHE A 27 -32.99 -7.72 -10.73
CA PHE A 27 -32.88 -8.83 -9.79
C PHE A 27 -31.38 -9.14 -9.62
N CYS A 28 -30.99 -9.56 -8.40
CA CYS A 28 -29.67 -10.05 -7.97
C CYS A 28 -28.62 -9.02 -7.51
N ALA A 29 -28.89 -8.38 -6.36
CA ALA A 29 -27.97 -7.51 -5.63
C ALA A 29 -26.84 -8.23 -4.85
N ARG A 30 -26.72 -9.56 -4.91
CA ARG A 30 -25.69 -10.32 -4.16
C ARG A 30 -24.41 -10.63 -4.96
N TYR A 31 -24.45 -10.47 -6.29
CA TYR A 31 -23.29 -10.70 -7.17
C TYR A 31 -22.66 -9.41 -7.73
N PHE A 32 -23.34 -8.26 -7.61
CA PHE A 32 -22.92 -7.02 -8.25
C PHE A 32 -21.80 -6.27 -7.50
N TYR A 33 -21.59 -6.55 -6.20
CA TYR A 33 -20.52 -5.91 -5.42
C TYR A 33 -19.13 -6.54 -5.61
N LYS A 34 -19.03 -7.76 -6.17
CA LYS A 34 -17.73 -8.41 -6.46
C LYS A 34 -17.17 -8.11 -7.86
N LEU A 35 -17.94 -7.46 -8.75
CA LEU A 35 -17.59 -7.28 -10.16
C LEU A 35 -17.30 -5.82 -10.58
N ILE A 36 -17.49 -4.85 -9.70
CA ILE A 36 -17.18 -3.42 -9.96
C ILE A 36 -15.70 -3.07 -9.69
N LEU A 37 -14.87 -4.05 -9.31
CA LEU A 37 -13.44 -3.86 -9.06
C LEU A 37 -12.53 -4.15 -10.28
N LEU A 38 -13.09 -4.40 -11.47
CA LEU A 38 -12.28 -4.91 -12.61
C LEU A 38 -12.58 -4.32 -13.99
N SER A 39 -13.27 -3.18 -14.10
CA SER A 39 -13.59 -2.58 -15.41
C SER A 39 -13.31 -1.09 -15.50
N LEU A 40 -12.04 -0.70 -15.37
CA LEU A 40 -11.52 0.55 -15.90
C LEU A 40 -10.08 0.31 -16.34
N LEU A 41 -9.90 -0.04 -17.62
CA LEU A 41 -8.73 0.26 -18.48
C LEU A 41 -8.87 -0.53 -19.79
N SER A 42 -9.61 0.02 -20.74
CA SER A 42 -9.52 -0.39 -22.15
C SER A 42 -9.44 0.87 -23.01
N VAL A 43 -8.27 1.04 -23.64
CA VAL A 43 -8.06 1.95 -24.78
C VAL A 43 -8.00 1.06 -26.04
N PRO A 44 -8.70 1.41 -27.12
CA PRO A 44 -8.77 0.62 -28.35
C PRO A 44 -7.60 0.97 -29.29
N LEU A 45 -7.51 0.27 -30.43
CA LEU A 45 -6.82 0.52 -31.73
C LEU A 45 -6.39 -0.87 -32.26
N PHE A 46 -6.59 -1.35 -33.49
CA PHE A 46 -7.04 -0.83 -34.78
C PHE A 46 -7.55 -2.03 -35.64
N TYR A 47 -8.51 -1.79 -36.52
CA TYR A 47 -8.90 -2.67 -37.62
C TYR A 47 -7.83 -2.69 -38.73
N SER A 48 -7.55 -3.84 -39.34
CA SER A 48 -7.66 -4.01 -40.81
C SER A 48 -7.58 -5.49 -41.26
N PRO A 49 -8.17 -5.84 -42.42
CA PRO A 49 -8.48 -7.21 -42.84
C PRO A 49 -7.63 -7.69 -44.03
N PHE A 50 -7.43 -9.00 -44.26
CA PHE A 50 -7.16 -9.54 -45.62
C PHE A 50 -7.41 -11.07 -45.72
N LEU A 51 -8.42 -11.42 -46.53
CA LEU A 51 -8.59 -12.52 -47.51
C LEU A 51 -7.94 -13.93 -47.37
N TRP A 52 -8.85 -14.93 -47.39
CA TRP A 52 -8.92 -16.19 -48.17
C TRP A 52 -7.65 -17.02 -48.43
N ALA A 53 -7.66 -18.29 -47.99
CA ALA A 53 -7.53 -19.47 -48.87
C ALA A 53 -7.92 -20.76 -48.12
N THR A 54 -8.64 -21.62 -48.84
CA THR A 54 -9.02 -23.00 -48.50
C THR A 54 -7.83 -23.95 -48.69
N GLU A 55 -7.65 -24.94 -47.80
CA GLU A 55 -7.21 -26.28 -48.24
C GLU A 55 -7.54 -27.37 -47.21
N GLN A 56 -7.97 -28.51 -47.75
CA GLN A 56 -8.40 -29.71 -47.04
C GLN A 56 -7.20 -30.61 -46.69
N ALA A 57 -7.44 -31.41 -45.66
CA ALA A 57 -7.09 -32.83 -45.55
C ALA A 57 -5.91 -33.27 -44.67
N SER A 58 -6.27 -34.28 -43.87
CA SER A 58 -5.50 -35.46 -43.50
C SER A 58 -4.71 -35.43 -42.19
N ALA A 59 -5.36 -36.05 -41.20
CA ALA A 59 -4.81 -36.91 -40.17
C ALA A 59 -3.30 -37.18 -40.19
N ALA A 60 -2.61 -36.64 -39.18
CA ALA A 60 -1.40 -37.24 -38.63
C ALA A 60 -1.59 -37.41 -37.13
N LYS A 61 -1.54 -38.66 -36.66
CA LYS A 61 -1.28 -38.99 -35.26
C LYS A 61 0.07 -38.39 -34.89
N ILE A 62 0.06 -37.28 -34.16
CA ILE A 62 1.25 -36.77 -33.48
C ILE A 62 0.95 -36.85 -31.98
N SER A 63 1.79 -37.64 -31.32
CA SER A 63 1.87 -37.85 -29.88
C SER A 63 1.78 -36.54 -29.09
N VAL A 64 0.68 -36.40 -28.35
CA VAL A 64 0.42 -35.32 -27.38
C VAL A 64 1.15 -35.67 -26.08
N VAL A 65 2.37 -35.16 -25.88
CA VAL A 65 3.03 -35.12 -24.55
C VAL A 65 3.70 -33.76 -24.27
N THR A 66 3.88 -32.87 -25.25
CA THR A 66 4.70 -31.65 -25.09
C THR A 66 3.98 -30.34 -24.76
N SER A 67 2.64 -30.28 -24.69
CA SER A 67 1.95 -28.96 -24.61
C SER A 67 1.93 -28.30 -23.23
N SER A 68 2.00 -29.05 -22.12
CA SER A 68 1.76 -28.50 -20.77
C SER A 68 2.96 -27.77 -20.13
N GLU A 69 4.20 -28.14 -20.48
CA GLU A 69 5.42 -27.53 -19.92
C GLU A 69 5.76 -26.17 -20.54
N ASP A 70 5.46 -26.04 -21.84
CA ASP A 70 5.54 -24.78 -22.56
C ASP A 70 4.54 -23.77 -21.98
N GLU A 71 3.36 -24.22 -21.53
CA GLU A 71 2.34 -23.36 -20.92
C GLU A 71 2.81 -22.73 -19.59
N VAL A 72 3.36 -23.52 -18.66
CA VAL A 72 3.85 -22.99 -17.37
C VAL A 72 5.04 -22.05 -17.58
N SER A 73 5.97 -22.40 -18.48
CA SER A 73 7.11 -21.55 -18.84
C SER A 73 6.65 -20.23 -19.46
N ASN A 74 5.63 -20.27 -20.33
CA ASN A 74 5.04 -19.07 -20.91
C ASN A 74 4.39 -18.18 -19.85
N LEU A 75 3.62 -18.75 -18.91
CA LEU A 75 3.00 -18.01 -17.81
C LEU A 75 4.02 -17.30 -16.90
N ILE A 76 5.14 -17.96 -16.62
CA ILE A 76 6.29 -17.40 -15.92
C ILE A 76 6.85 -16.22 -16.71
N ASN A 77 7.12 -16.39 -18.01
CA ASN A 77 7.70 -15.34 -18.85
C ASN A 77 6.81 -14.09 -18.97
N ILE A 78 5.47 -14.24 -18.94
CA ILE A 78 4.53 -13.11 -18.97
C ILE A 78 4.17 -12.56 -17.58
N GLY A 79 4.80 -13.07 -16.51
CA GLY A 79 4.66 -12.56 -15.15
C GLY A 79 3.38 -12.98 -14.41
N VAL A 80 2.69 -14.01 -14.86
CA VAL A 80 1.46 -14.54 -14.22
C VAL A 80 1.84 -15.61 -13.17
N TRP A 81 2.58 -15.18 -12.15
CA TRP A 81 3.27 -16.05 -11.20
C TRP A 81 2.35 -16.97 -10.38
N HIS A 82 1.20 -16.47 -9.94
CA HIS A 82 0.27 -17.25 -9.10
C HIS A 82 -0.46 -18.36 -9.86
N LEU A 83 -0.85 -18.07 -11.11
CA LEU A 83 -1.47 -19.09 -11.97
C LEU A 83 -0.43 -20.14 -12.36
N ALA A 84 0.78 -19.71 -12.72
CA ALA A 84 1.90 -20.61 -13.02
C ALA A 84 2.19 -21.55 -11.84
N LEU A 85 2.26 -21.02 -10.60
CA LEU A 85 2.47 -21.83 -9.41
C LEU A 85 1.35 -22.84 -9.17
N THR A 86 0.09 -22.42 -9.37
CA THR A 86 -1.08 -23.31 -9.18
C THR A 86 -1.06 -24.46 -10.18
N GLN A 87 -0.75 -24.18 -11.45
CA GLN A 87 -0.63 -25.22 -12.47
C GLN A 87 0.54 -26.16 -12.20
N LEU A 88 1.68 -25.61 -11.77
CA LEU A 88 2.86 -26.39 -11.40
C LEU A 88 2.55 -27.34 -10.22
N GLU A 89 1.81 -26.88 -9.21
CA GLU A 89 1.39 -27.73 -8.09
C GLU A 89 0.44 -28.85 -8.50
N GLN A 90 -0.47 -28.61 -9.47
CA GLN A 90 -1.39 -29.62 -9.99
C GLN A 90 -0.69 -30.70 -10.83
N GLN A 91 0.42 -30.34 -11.47
CA GLN A 91 1.18 -31.21 -12.38
C GLN A 91 2.41 -31.84 -11.69
N GLN A 92 2.54 -31.69 -10.38
CA GLN A 92 3.72 -32.13 -9.64
C GLN A 92 3.86 -33.66 -9.66
N LEU A 93 4.91 -34.15 -10.28
CA LEU A 93 5.25 -35.58 -10.31
C LEU A 93 6.11 -35.95 -9.09
N ASN A 94 6.21 -37.26 -8.81
CA ASN A 94 7.18 -37.78 -7.85
C ASN A 94 8.57 -37.90 -8.52
N ILE A 95 9.64 -37.62 -7.79
CA ILE A 95 11.02 -37.66 -8.33
C ILE A 95 11.40 -39.04 -8.87
N SER A 96 10.81 -40.11 -8.33
CA SER A 96 11.02 -41.49 -8.76
C SER A 96 10.30 -41.85 -10.06
N GLU A 97 9.31 -41.06 -10.50
CA GLU A 97 8.56 -41.29 -11.73
C GLU A 97 9.30 -40.70 -12.93
N ASP A 98 9.76 -39.46 -12.80
CA ASP A 98 10.52 -38.76 -13.84
C ASP A 98 11.41 -37.70 -13.19
N THR A 99 12.69 -38.04 -12.98
CA THR A 99 13.64 -37.17 -12.30
C THR A 99 13.95 -35.90 -13.10
N GLU A 100 14.06 -36.00 -14.43
CA GLU A 100 14.41 -34.84 -15.28
C GLU A 100 13.27 -33.82 -15.27
N ARG A 101 12.05 -34.30 -15.46
CA ARG A 101 10.85 -33.46 -15.43
C ARG A 101 10.61 -32.83 -14.05
N TRP A 102 10.82 -33.60 -12.99
CA TRP A 102 10.74 -33.09 -11.62
C TRP A 102 11.72 -31.93 -11.39
N LEU A 103 12.96 -32.04 -11.88
CA LEU A 103 13.98 -31.00 -11.74
C LEU A 103 13.60 -29.71 -12.46
N ILE A 104 13.03 -29.81 -13.67
CA ILE A 104 12.55 -28.64 -14.43
C ILE A 104 11.46 -27.90 -13.63
N GLN A 105 10.47 -28.64 -13.14
CA GLN A 105 9.39 -28.08 -12.31
C GLN A 105 9.93 -27.45 -11.03
N GLU A 106 10.90 -28.07 -10.36
CA GLU A 106 11.45 -27.53 -9.12
C GLU A 106 12.26 -26.24 -9.38
N LYS A 107 13.02 -26.17 -10.48
CA LYS A 107 13.72 -24.94 -10.89
C LYS A 107 12.74 -23.79 -11.21
N GLN A 108 11.65 -24.08 -11.91
CA GLN A 108 10.58 -23.12 -12.19
C GLN A 108 9.93 -22.61 -10.89
N ARG A 109 9.66 -23.52 -9.93
CA ARG A 109 9.09 -23.17 -8.62
C ARG A 109 10.01 -22.26 -7.82
N ILE A 110 11.30 -22.58 -7.77
CA ILE A 110 12.32 -21.74 -7.12
C ILE A 110 12.30 -20.33 -7.74
N HIS A 111 12.29 -20.24 -9.07
CA HIS A 111 12.25 -18.98 -9.79
C HIS A 111 10.99 -18.16 -9.46
N ILE A 112 9.81 -18.79 -9.41
CA ILE A 112 8.55 -18.14 -9.01
C ILE A 112 8.66 -17.57 -7.59
N TYR A 113 9.16 -18.35 -6.62
CA TYR A 113 9.29 -17.86 -5.24
C TYR A 113 10.30 -16.72 -5.11
N GLN A 114 11.40 -16.75 -5.86
CA GLN A 114 12.36 -15.64 -5.93
C GLN A 114 11.70 -14.39 -6.52
N ALA A 115 11.02 -14.50 -7.67
CA ALA A 115 10.37 -13.38 -8.35
C ALA A 115 9.29 -12.72 -7.48
N THR A 116 8.51 -13.54 -6.77
CA THR A 116 7.45 -13.08 -5.86
C THR A 116 7.95 -12.70 -4.46
N HIS A 117 9.27 -12.78 -4.21
CA HIS A 117 9.89 -12.53 -2.91
C HIS A 117 9.29 -13.37 -1.77
N ASN A 118 8.73 -14.54 -2.09
CA ASN A 118 8.15 -15.47 -1.13
C ASN A 118 9.23 -16.36 -0.50
N TRP A 119 10.16 -15.72 0.22
CA TRP A 119 11.31 -16.40 0.84
C TRP A 119 10.90 -17.46 1.86
N ALA A 120 9.75 -17.28 2.53
CA ALA A 120 9.27 -18.24 3.52
C ALA A 120 8.88 -19.57 2.88
N ALA A 121 8.11 -19.54 1.77
CA ALA A 121 7.77 -20.74 1.01
C ALA A 121 9.01 -21.40 0.42
N LEU A 122 9.94 -20.60 -0.14
CA LEU A 122 11.19 -21.10 -0.69
C LEU A 122 12.03 -21.85 0.37
N ILE A 123 12.20 -21.25 1.56
CA ILE A 123 12.92 -21.90 2.67
C ILE A 123 12.23 -23.22 3.05
N SER A 124 10.91 -23.20 3.25
CA SER A 124 10.16 -24.39 3.64
C SER A 124 10.28 -25.52 2.60
N ARG A 125 10.30 -25.18 1.31
CA ARG A 125 10.45 -26.14 0.22
C ARG A 125 11.85 -26.73 0.17
N LEU A 126 12.89 -25.89 0.18
CA LEU A 126 14.29 -26.32 0.03
C LEU A 126 14.90 -26.96 1.28
N GLN A 127 14.27 -26.79 2.45
CA GLN A 127 14.62 -27.55 3.65
C GLN A 127 14.17 -29.02 3.57
N ASN A 128 13.15 -29.31 2.76
CA ASN A 128 12.51 -30.62 2.65
C ASN A 128 12.69 -31.20 1.23
N LEU A 129 13.93 -31.23 0.75
CA LEU A 129 14.25 -31.87 -0.52
C LEU A 129 14.21 -33.41 -0.38
N PRO A 130 13.81 -34.14 -1.43
CA PRO A 130 13.92 -35.61 -1.45
C PRO A 130 15.38 -36.06 -1.34
N ASP A 131 15.62 -37.24 -0.75
CA ASP A 131 16.98 -37.77 -0.54
C ASP A 131 17.71 -38.16 -1.84
N ILE A 132 16.99 -38.36 -2.95
CA ILE A 132 17.51 -38.92 -4.22
C ILE A 132 17.78 -37.82 -5.27
N VAL A 133 17.95 -36.56 -4.85
CA VAL A 133 18.24 -35.47 -5.80
C VAL A 133 19.65 -35.57 -6.39
N PRO A 134 19.86 -35.32 -7.69
CA PRO A 134 21.19 -35.24 -8.27
C PRO A 134 22.07 -34.18 -7.58
N LEU A 135 23.37 -34.50 -7.46
CA LEU A 135 24.30 -33.67 -6.68
C LEU A 135 24.36 -32.21 -7.15
N GLU A 136 24.38 -31.98 -8.46
CA GLU A 136 24.41 -30.62 -9.01
C GLU A 136 23.19 -29.80 -8.57
N PHE A 137 22.00 -30.40 -8.65
CA PHE A 137 20.78 -29.75 -8.21
C PHE A 137 20.76 -29.56 -6.69
N TYR A 138 21.27 -30.52 -5.92
CA TYR A 138 21.42 -30.37 -4.48
C TYR A 138 22.27 -29.15 -4.13
N ILE A 139 23.43 -28.98 -4.78
CA ILE A 139 24.33 -27.84 -4.56
C ILE A 139 23.61 -26.52 -4.89
N GLN A 140 22.91 -26.45 -6.03
CA GLN A 140 22.11 -25.28 -6.43
C GLN A 140 21.01 -24.97 -5.40
N ALA A 141 20.20 -25.96 -5.04
CA ALA A 141 19.10 -25.82 -4.12
C ALA A 141 19.56 -25.40 -2.72
N ARG A 142 20.68 -25.94 -2.21
CA ARG A 142 21.25 -25.52 -0.92
C ARG A 142 21.85 -24.12 -0.97
N THR A 143 22.42 -23.72 -2.10
CA THR A 143 22.86 -22.33 -2.32
C THR A 143 21.67 -21.37 -2.27
N GLU A 144 20.57 -21.71 -2.93
CA GLU A 144 19.35 -20.89 -2.90
C GLU A 144 18.69 -20.84 -1.52
N LEU A 145 18.72 -21.95 -0.78
CA LEU A 145 18.26 -21.97 0.61
C LEU A 145 19.09 -21.00 1.47
N ALA A 146 20.42 -21.01 1.36
CA ALA A 146 21.27 -20.10 2.09
C ALA A 146 20.96 -18.63 1.74
N ASN A 147 20.75 -18.32 0.46
CA ASN A 147 20.37 -16.98 0.00
C ASN A 147 19.03 -16.54 0.60
N ALA A 148 18.00 -17.38 0.52
CA ALA A 148 16.68 -17.10 1.09
C ALA A 148 16.74 -16.90 2.62
N LEU A 149 17.56 -17.68 3.32
CA LEU A 149 17.80 -17.52 4.76
C LEU A 149 18.47 -16.16 5.08
N ILE A 150 19.45 -15.71 4.28
CA ILE A 150 20.07 -14.39 4.42
C ILE A 150 19.01 -13.28 4.23
N LYS A 151 18.16 -13.38 3.19
CA LYS A 151 17.07 -12.42 2.92
C LYS A 151 16.02 -12.38 4.03
N LYS A 152 15.86 -13.45 4.81
CA LYS A 152 14.99 -13.50 6.01
C LYS A 152 15.73 -13.21 7.31
N ASN A 153 16.96 -12.69 7.25
CA ASN A 153 17.81 -12.38 8.39
C ASN A 153 18.06 -13.59 9.33
N LYS A 154 18.01 -14.81 8.80
CA LYS A 154 18.29 -16.07 9.52
C LYS A 154 19.76 -16.46 9.36
N ALA A 155 20.67 -15.57 9.75
CA ALA A 155 22.11 -15.68 9.49
C ALA A 155 22.73 -17.00 9.97
N ARG A 156 22.44 -17.44 11.20
CA ARG A 156 23.03 -18.66 11.76
C ARG A 156 22.69 -19.90 10.92
N ALA A 157 21.43 -20.01 10.49
CA ALA A 157 21.00 -21.10 9.62
C ALA A 157 21.68 -21.03 8.24
N ALA A 158 21.80 -19.83 7.66
CA ALA A 158 22.52 -19.65 6.40
C ALA A 158 23.99 -20.07 6.51
N LEU A 159 24.68 -19.65 7.58
CA LEU A 159 26.07 -20.03 7.84
C LEU A 159 26.23 -21.55 7.98
N THR A 160 25.32 -22.24 8.68
CA THR A 160 25.35 -23.71 8.77
C THR A 160 25.26 -24.36 7.38
N VAL A 161 24.35 -23.88 6.52
CA VAL A 161 24.20 -24.40 5.15
C VAL A 161 25.46 -24.16 4.33
N LEU A 162 25.99 -22.93 4.35
CA LEU A 162 27.18 -22.54 3.57
C LEU A 162 28.44 -23.26 4.05
N GLN A 163 28.64 -23.40 5.36
CA GLN A 163 29.76 -24.16 5.92
C GLN A 163 29.70 -25.61 5.46
N ASN A 164 28.53 -26.25 5.53
CA ASN A 164 28.39 -27.62 5.05
C ASN A 164 28.74 -27.74 3.55
N LEU A 165 28.24 -26.83 2.70
CA LEU A 165 28.57 -26.81 1.28
C LEU A 165 30.08 -26.68 1.03
N ILE A 166 30.75 -25.75 1.72
CA ILE A 166 32.19 -25.54 1.58
C ILE A 166 32.99 -26.76 2.06
N TRP A 167 32.66 -27.31 3.23
CA TRP A 167 33.42 -28.42 3.83
C TRP A 167 33.12 -29.80 3.25
N THR A 168 32.08 -29.94 2.43
CA THR A 168 31.73 -31.24 1.82
C THR A 168 31.87 -31.24 0.31
N GLN A 169 31.54 -30.13 -0.36
CA GLN A 169 31.46 -30.06 -1.82
C GLN A 169 32.62 -29.28 -2.44
N ALA A 170 33.16 -28.25 -1.78
CA ALA A 170 34.26 -27.44 -2.35
C ALA A 170 35.63 -28.14 -2.36
N HIS A 171 35.72 -29.40 -1.93
CA HIS A 171 36.91 -30.22 -2.12
C HIS A 171 37.09 -30.68 -3.56
N ASP A 172 35.98 -30.77 -4.32
CA ASP A 172 36.02 -30.99 -5.76
C ASP A 172 36.38 -29.67 -6.48
N PRO A 173 37.50 -29.60 -7.23
CA PRO A 173 37.89 -28.41 -7.97
C PRO A 173 36.80 -27.90 -8.91
N ALA A 174 36.05 -28.79 -9.57
CA ALA A 174 35.00 -28.40 -10.51
C ALA A 174 33.84 -27.66 -9.83
N VAL A 175 33.51 -28.05 -8.59
CA VAL A 175 32.51 -27.35 -7.77
C VAL A 175 33.08 -26.06 -7.21
N ALA A 176 34.32 -26.10 -6.71
CA ALA A 176 34.97 -24.95 -6.10
C ALA A 176 35.09 -23.77 -7.07
N ASP A 177 35.52 -24.04 -8.32
CA ASP A 177 35.69 -23.04 -9.36
C ASP A 177 34.39 -22.30 -9.70
N VAL A 178 33.24 -22.98 -9.58
CA VAL A 178 31.92 -22.42 -9.90
C VAL A 178 31.29 -21.70 -8.71
N TYR A 179 31.34 -22.31 -7.51
CA TYR A 179 30.47 -21.88 -6.39
C TYR A 179 31.21 -21.22 -5.22
N LEU A 180 32.49 -21.54 -4.98
CA LEU A 180 33.17 -21.18 -3.73
C LEU A 180 33.24 -19.66 -3.51
N LEU A 181 33.53 -18.91 -4.58
CA LEU A 181 33.55 -17.44 -4.52
C LEU A 181 32.20 -16.88 -4.07
N ASN A 182 31.10 -17.37 -4.67
CA ASN A 182 29.75 -16.94 -4.30
C ASN A 182 29.42 -17.32 -2.85
N TRP A 183 29.74 -18.54 -2.41
CA TRP A 183 29.49 -18.95 -1.01
C TRP A 183 30.25 -18.10 0.00
N ARG A 184 31.49 -17.71 -0.31
CA ARG A 184 32.26 -16.79 0.55
C ARG A 184 31.63 -15.40 0.59
N ARG A 185 31.13 -14.89 -0.54
CA ARG A 185 30.35 -13.63 -0.57
C ARG A 185 29.09 -13.74 0.31
N MET A 186 28.37 -14.86 0.22
CA MET A 186 27.19 -15.11 1.05
C MET A 186 27.51 -15.24 2.55
N ILE A 187 28.68 -15.78 2.93
CA ILE A 187 29.13 -15.78 4.33
C ILE A 187 29.29 -14.35 4.85
N ILE A 188 29.91 -13.46 4.05
CA ILE A 188 30.03 -12.05 4.40
C ILE A 188 28.64 -11.44 4.60
N ASP A 189 27.72 -11.67 3.66
CA ASP A 189 26.35 -11.15 3.75
C ASP A 189 25.59 -11.71 4.96
N ALA A 190 25.78 -12.99 5.32
CA ALA A 190 25.20 -13.60 6.52
C ALA A 190 25.70 -12.92 7.82
N TYR A 191 27.00 -12.66 7.94
CA TYR A 191 27.54 -11.90 9.07
C TYR A 191 27.03 -10.46 9.09
N ARG A 192 26.93 -9.82 7.92
CA ARG A 192 26.39 -8.45 7.79
C ARG A 192 24.94 -8.39 8.26
N VAL A 193 24.04 -9.27 7.79
CA VAL A 193 22.62 -9.22 8.20
C VAL A 193 22.43 -9.49 9.69
N SER A 194 23.25 -10.34 10.31
CA SER A 194 23.24 -10.53 11.77
C SER A 194 23.94 -9.44 12.60
N GLY A 195 24.58 -8.46 11.96
CA GLY A 195 25.26 -7.37 12.67
C GLY A 195 26.63 -7.77 13.25
N GLN A 196 27.16 -8.95 12.90
CA GLN A 196 28.50 -9.42 13.30
C GLN A 196 29.58 -8.73 12.43
N LYS A 197 29.75 -7.42 12.60
CA LYS A 197 30.59 -6.58 11.73
C LYS A 197 32.05 -7.04 11.67
N GLN A 198 32.61 -7.49 12.80
CA GLN A 198 33.99 -7.97 12.87
C GLN A 198 34.20 -9.28 12.09
N ASP A 199 33.25 -10.20 12.14
CA ASP A 199 33.35 -11.46 11.40
C ASP A 199 33.08 -11.25 9.91
N ALA A 200 32.17 -10.33 9.55
CA ALA A 200 32.01 -9.86 8.17
C ALA A 200 33.33 -9.29 7.62
N TYR A 201 34.03 -8.48 8.42
CA TYR A 201 35.34 -7.93 8.05
C TYR A 201 36.38 -9.02 7.86
N ARG A 202 36.53 -9.97 8.80
CA ARG A 202 37.50 -11.07 8.68
C ARG A 202 37.23 -11.92 7.42
N ALA A 203 35.96 -12.23 7.15
CA ALA A 203 35.57 -12.97 5.96
C ALA A 203 35.87 -12.19 4.68
N ALA A 204 35.60 -10.88 4.66
CA ALA A 204 35.87 -10.03 3.50
C ALA A 204 37.37 -9.80 3.27
N ALA A 205 38.16 -9.60 4.33
CA ALA A 205 39.62 -9.52 4.25
C ALA A 205 40.22 -10.83 3.73
N ARG A 206 39.69 -11.98 4.15
CA ARG A 206 40.12 -13.28 3.63
C ARG A 206 39.77 -13.44 2.15
N LEU A 207 38.56 -13.03 1.75
CA LEU A 207 38.16 -13.03 0.35
C LEU A 207 39.11 -12.18 -0.50
N GLN A 208 39.42 -10.97 -0.05
CA GLN A 208 40.35 -10.07 -0.73
C GLN A 208 41.76 -10.65 -0.81
N HIS A 209 42.24 -11.31 0.24
CA HIS A 209 43.55 -11.96 0.21
C HIS A 209 43.60 -13.10 -0.82
N ASP A 210 42.53 -13.89 -0.92
CA ASP A 210 42.48 -15.07 -1.79
C ASP A 210 42.20 -14.72 -3.27
N TYR A 211 41.44 -13.65 -3.56
CA TYR A 211 41.00 -13.28 -4.92
C TYR A 211 41.44 -11.88 -5.39
N GLY A 212 42.00 -11.06 -4.51
CA GLY A 212 42.31 -9.66 -4.79
C GLY A 212 41.07 -8.76 -4.91
N ASN A 213 41.26 -7.57 -5.49
CA ASN A 213 40.21 -6.57 -5.75
C ASN A 213 39.80 -6.51 -7.24
N GLN A 214 39.78 -7.67 -7.91
CA GLN A 214 39.48 -7.74 -9.35
C GLN A 214 38.02 -7.33 -9.63
N GLU A 215 37.09 -7.89 -8.86
CA GLU A 215 35.67 -7.61 -8.96
C GLU A 215 35.30 -6.32 -8.21
N LEU A 216 34.68 -5.38 -8.93
CA LEU A 216 34.30 -4.07 -8.37
C LEU A 216 33.36 -4.23 -7.17
N SER A 217 32.39 -5.14 -7.28
CA SER A 217 31.39 -5.40 -6.24
C SER A 217 32.02 -5.90 -4.94
N ASP A 218 33.11 -6.67 -5.00
CA ASP A 218 33.83 -7.15 -3.82
C ASP A 218 34.64 -6.04 -3.17
N LEU A 219 35.32 -5.19 -3.98
CA LEU A 219 36.02 -4.01 -3.48
C LEU A 219 35.06 -3.05 -2.76
N VAL A 220 33.93 -2.74 -3.39
CA VAL A 220 32.88 -1.88 -2.82
C VAL A 220 32.34 -2.50 -1.53
N ARG A 221 32.04 -3.80 -1.51
CA ARG A 221 31.56 -4.50 -0.30
C ARG A 221 32.59 -4.40 0.82
N TYR A 222 33.86 -4.65 0.53
CA TYR A 222 34.94 -4.58 1.52
C TYR A 222 35.11 -3.17 2.10
N ALA A 223 35.16 -2.16 1.25
CA ALA A 223 35.29 -0.77 1.69
C ALA A 223 34.10 -0.30 2.54
N ARG A 224 32.86 -0.69 2.19
CA ARG A 224 31.68 -0.43 3.02
C ARG A 224 31.83 -1.05 4.41
N ILE A 225 32.29 -2.31 4.51
CA ILE A 225 32.51 -2.96 5.82
C ILE A 225 33.57 -2.22 6.64
N LEU A 226 34.68 -1.78 6.03
CA LEU A 226 35.70 -0.98 6.71
C LEU A 226 35.12 0.33 7.24
N LEU A 227 34.31 1.04 6.45
CA LEU A 227 33.64 2.27 6.86
C LEU A 227 32.59 2.04 7.96
N GLU A 228 31.87 0.91 7.94
CA GLU A 228 30.93 0.49 9.00
C GLU A 228 31.64 0.21 10.35
N LEU A 229 32.94 -0.10 10.30
CA LEU A 229 33.82 -0.36 11.45
C LEU A 229 34.66 0.87 11.86
N GLY A 230 34.50 2.01 11.19
CA GLY A 230 35.27 3.22 11.47
C GLY A 230 36.73 3.19 10.96
N ARG A 231 37.08 2.24 10.10
CA ARG A 231 38.43 2.07 9.54
C ARG A 231 38.57 2.83 8.22
N ALA A 232 38.37 4.14 8.29
CA ALA A 232 38.26 4.99 7.11
C ALA A 232 39.57 5.10 6.30
N GLU A 233 40.73 5.10 6.96
CA GLU A 233 42.03 5.13 6.27
C GLU A 233 42.24 3.89 5.40
N GLU A 234 41.99 2.69 5.94
CA GLU A 234 42.12 1.45 5.18
C GLU A 234 41.11 1.36 4.02
N ALA A 235 39.91 1.92 4.21
CA ALA A 235 38.93 2.00 3.14
C ALA A 235 39.44 2.92 2.02
N MET A 236 40.04 4.04 2.37
CA MET A 236 40.64 4.98 1.42
C MET A 236 41.76 4.30 0.62
N ASP A 237 42.67 3.59 1.29
CA ASP A 237 43.78 2.87 0.65
C ASP A 237 43.28 1.76 -0.28
N ALA A 238 42.24 1.02 0.11
CA ALA A 238 41.65 -0.01 -0.73
C ALA A 238 41.03 0.55 -2.03
N LEU A 239 40.44 1.75 -1.96
CA LEU A 239 39.67 2.36 -3.06
C LEU A 239 40.54 3.19 -4.03
N VAL A 240 41.73 3.64 -3.61
CA VAL A 240 42.54 4.66 -4.32
C VAL A 240 42.86 4.29 -5.78
N ALA A 241 43.05 2.99 -6.06
CA ALA A 241 43.42 2.48 -7.37
C ALA A 241 42.29 2.58 -8.40
N ARG A 242 41.02 2.58 -7.96
CA ARG A 242 39.83 2.57 -8.83
C ARG A 242 38.94 3.81 -8.64
N ARG A 243 39.47 4.87 -8.03
CA ARG A 243 38.75 6.11 -7.67
C ARG A 243 38.08 6.88 -8.83
N GLN A 244 38.30 6.46 -10.08
CA GLN A 244 37.66 7.06 -11.26
C GLN A 244 36.26 6.47 -11.50
N GLU A 245 35.97 5.29 -10.97
CA GLU A 245 34.65 4.65 -11.06
C GLU A 245 33.67 5.34 -10.11
N ALA A 246 32.45 5.60 -10.59
CA ALA A 246 31.54 6.53 -9.91
C ALA A 246 31.16 6.10 -8.48
N GLU A 247 30.84 4.82 -8.26
CA GLU A 247 30.51 4.29 -6.93
C GLU A 247 31.74 4.29 -6.00
N VAL A 248 32.92 3.94 -6.52
CA VAL A 248 34.19 3.97 -5.77
C VAL A 248 34.56 5.40 -5.39
N ALA A 249 34.35 6.36 -6.29
CA ALA A 249 34.64 7.77 -6.05
C ALA A 249 33.80 8.34 -4.90
N GLN A 250 32.52 7.97 -4.81
CA GLN A 250 31.63 8.36 -3.71
C GLN A 250 32.13 7.78 -2.37
N LEU A 251 32.43 6.49 -2.31
CA LEU A 251 32.93 5.84 -1.08
C LEU A 251 34.32 6.35 -0.70
N TYR A 252 35.16 6.67 -1.67
CA TYR A 252 36.48 7.25 -1.44
C TYR A 252 36.36 8.64 -0.82
N LEU A 253 35.43 9.48 -1.27
CA LEU A 253 35.14 10.77 -0.64
C LEU A 253 34.63 10.62 0.79
N LEU A 254 33.76 9.62 1.06
CA LEU A 254 33.31 9.31 2.41
C LEU A 254 34.47 8.85 3.31
N ALA A 255 35.36 8.02 2.78
CA ALA A 255 36.56 7.58 3.49
C ALA A 255 37.45 8.77 3.84
N GLN A 256 37.71 9.68 2.88
CA GLN A 256 38.48 10.90 3.11
C GLN A 256 37.85 11.83 4.16
N LEU A 257 36.51 11.92 4.19
CA LEU A 257 35.79 12.69 5.20
C LEU A 257 36.01 12.08 6.60
N ARG A 258 35.78 10.76 6.74
CA ARG A 258 35.82 10.07 8.04
C ARG A 258 37.23 9.84 8.57
N SER A 259 38.24 9.78 7.70
CA SER A 259 39.67 9.75 8.10
C SER A 259 40.25 11.15 8.36
N ALA A 260 39.45 12.21 8.17
CA ALA A 260 39.91 13.61 8.20
C ALA A 260 41.05 13.93 7.20
N ALA A 261 41.28 13.06 6.20
CA ALA A 261 42.22 13.32 5.11
C ALA A 261 41.75 14.47 4.21
N ARG A 262 40.46 14.82 4.26
CA ARG A 262 39.89 15.98 3.57
C ARG A 262 38.89 16.72 4.45
N SER A 263 38.89 18.05 4.38
CA SER A 263 37.99 18.86 5.18
C SER A 263 36.51 18.63 4.81
N PRO A 264 35.58 18.68 5.79
CA PRO A 264 34.16 18.49 5.50
C PRO A 264 33.60 19.48 4.47
N GLN A 265 34.06 20.73 4.49
CA GLN A 265 33.65 21.75 3.53
C GLN A 265 34.01 21.39 2.07
N GLU A 266 35.22 20.87 1.84
CA GLU A 266 35.64 20.47 0.50
C GLU A 266 34.91 19.23 -0.01
N VAL A 267 34.66 18.27 0.88
CA VAL A 267 33.88 17.07 0.55
C VAL A 267 32.45 17.47 0.18
N MET A 268 31.81 18.31 0.99
CA MET A 268 30.48 18.86 0.72
C MET A 268 30.41 19.54 -0.65
N GLN A 269 31.33 20.47 -0.94
CA GLN A 269 31.38 21.16 -2.23
C GLN A 269 31.64 20.22 -3.41
N THR A 270 32.42 19.16 -3.20
CA THR A 270 32.67 18.15 -4.23
C THR A 270 31.42 17.31 -4.50
N GLY A 271 30.72 16.86 -3.45
CA GLY A 271 29.46 16.14 -3.58
C GLY A 271 28.38 16.97 -4.29
N LEU A 272 28.21 18.24 -3.90
CA LEU A 272 27.28 19.16 -4.56
C LEU A 272 27.62 19.39 -6.04
N ARG A 273 28.90 19.45 -6.41
CA ARG A 273 29.31 19.54 -7.83
C ARG A 273 28.94 18.29 -8.61
N GLN A 274 29.14 17.10 -8.04
CA GLN A 274 28.76 15.85 -8.68
C GLN A 274 27.24 15.75 -8.87
N LEU A 275 26.45 16.17 -7.88
CA LEU A 275 24.98 16.18 -7.94
C LEU A 275 24.40 17.06 -9.07
N ARG A 276 25.17 17.99 -9.64
CA ARG A 276 24.76 18.77 -10.82
C ARG A 276 24.72 17.96 -12.12
N ASN A 277 25.31 16.76 -12.12
CA ASN A 277 25.25 15.87 -13.27
C ASN A 277 23.87 15.19 -13.34
N ASN A 278 23.09 15.55 -14.36
CA ASN A 278 21.74 15.01 -14.56
C ASN A 278 21.74 13.53 -14.98
N SER A 279 22.85 13.01 -15.51
CA SER A 279 23.00 11.62 -15.95
C SER A 279 23.41 10.65 -14.84
N LEU A 280 23.42 11.10 -13.56
CA LEU A 280 23.68 10.21 -12.43
C LEU A 280 22.58 9.18 -12.25
N ASP A 281 22.99 7.95 -11.98
CA ASP A 281 22.11 6.90 -11.50
C ASP A 281 21.38 7.32 -10.21
N GLY A 282 20.14 6.86 -10.05
CA GLY A 282 19.29 7.25 -8.92
C GLY A 282 19.87 6.83 -7.57
N HIS A 283 20.42 5.63 -7.46
CA HIS A 283 21.02 5.15 -6.21
C HIS A 283 22.27 5.95 -5.86
N LEU A 284 23.15 6.18 -6.83
CA LEU A 284 24.36 6.98 -6.60
C LEU A 284 24.03 8.43 -6.21
N ARG A 285 22.96 9.01 -6.79
CA ARG A 285 22.46 10.34 -6.39
C ARG A 285 22.03 10.37 -4.92
N ASP A 286 21.35 9.32 -4.45
CA ASP A 286 20.93 9.21 -3.05
C ASP A 286 22.14 9.08 -2.11
N GLU A 287 23.15 8.28 -2.49
CA GLU A 287 24.40 8.14 -1.72
C GLU A 287 25.22 9.43 -1.64
N LEU A 288 25.21 10.23 -2.71
CA LEU A 288 25.83 11.54 -2.72
C LEU A 288 25.09 12.54 -1.82
N TRP A 289 23.76 12.51 -1.77
CA TRP A 289 23.01 13.33 -0.82
C TRP A 289 23.31 12.95 0.64
N MET A 290 23.47 11.66 0.93
CA MET A 290 23.90 11.21 2.27
C MET A 290 25.31 11.68 2.63
N LEU A 291 26.26 11.60 1.69
CA LEU A 291 27.62 12.13 1.85
C LEU A 291 27.60 13.64 2.12
N VAL A 292 26.83 14.39 1.33
CA VAL A 292 26.69 15.85 1.48
C VAL A 292 26.07 16.19 2.84
N ALA A 293 25.08 15.43 3.31
CA ALA A 293 24.50 15.64 4.64
C ALA A 293 25.55 15.45 5.75
N GLU A 294 26.32 14.36 5.73
CA GLU A 294 27.37 14.12 6.73
C GLU A 294 28.46 15.20 6.69
N ALA A 295 28.90 15.59 5.49
CA ALA A 295 29.92 16.62 5.32
C ALA A 295 29.43 18.02 5.73
N ALA A 296 28.19 18.38 5.39
CA ALA A 296 27.57 19.65 5.77
C ALA A 296 27.38 19.76 7.29
N GLN A 297 27.01 18.66 7.93
CA GLN A 297 26.98 18.57 9.39
C GLN A 297 28.37 18.81 9.99
N GLY A 298 29.41 18.18 9.43
CA GLY A 298 30.80 18.31 9.89
C GLY A 298 31.39 19.72 9.75
N CYS A 299 30.95 20.52 8.77
CA CYS A 299 31.39 21.93 8.64
C CYS A 299 30.42 22.95 9.24
N GLY A 300 29.29 22.52 9.80
CA GLY A 300 28.28 23.42 10.37
C GLY A 300 27.46 24.22 9.35
N ASP A 301 27.44 23.80 8.07
CA ASP A 301 26.56 24.41 7.06
C ASP A 301 25.12 23.90 7.23
N LEU A 302 24.38 24.57 8.11
CA LEU A 302 22.99 24.21 8.46
C LEU A 302 22.04 24.25 7.25
N ALA A 303 22.28 25.16 6.29
CA ALA A 303 21.42 25.27 5.12
C ALA A 303 21.56 24.06 4.21
N THR A 304 22.81 23.68 3.91
CA THR A 304 23.10 22.51 3.08
C THR A 304 22.73 21.22 3.79
N TYR A 305 22.98 21.12 5.11
CA TYR A 305 22.60 19.95 5.91
C TYR A 305 21.10 19.68 5.87
N THR A 306 20.28 20.70 6.16
CA THR A 306 18.81 20.57 6.13
C THR A 306 18.31 20.23 4.73
N ASN A 307 18.85 20.85 3.69
CA ASN A 307 18.48 20.53 2.31
C ASN A 307 18.83 19.07 1.94
N ALA A 308 20.03 18.62 2.31
CA ALA A 308 20.47 17.25 2.03
C ALA A 308 19.60 16.22 2.76
N LEU A 309 19.25 16.47 4.03
CA LEU A 309 18.33 15.62 4.78
C LEU A 309 16.93 15.57 4.17
N GLU A 310 16.40 16.67 3.61
CA GLU A 310 15.13 16.62 2.86
C GLU A 310 15.19 15.60 1.74
N HIS A 311 16.28 15.57 0.96
CA HIS A 311 16.49 14.61 -0.13
C HIS A 311 16.65 13.17 0.37
N VAL A 312 17.54 12.95 1.35
CA VAL A 312 17.79 11.62 1.92
C VAL A 312 16.50 11.00 2.47
N LEU A 313 15.70 11.80 3.16
CA LEU A 313 14.47 11.33 3.80
C LEU A 313 13.26 11.31 2.86
N SER A 314 13.37 11.77 1.62
CA SER A 314 12.30 11.62 0.62
C SER A 314 12.32 10.26 -0.12
N VAL A 315 13.43 9.53 -0.06
CA VAL A 315 13.55 8.21 -0.71
C VAL A 315 12.74 7.16 0.06
N GLU A 316 11.84 6.44 -0.61
CA GLU A 316 11.00 5.43 0.04
C GLU A 316 11.80 4.36 0.80
N LYS A 317 11.31 3.94 1.97
CA LYS A 317 12.03 3.05 2.91
C LYS A 317 12.44 1.71 2.27
N ASN A 318 11.63 1.18 1.34
CA ASN A 318 11.92 -0.06 0.61
C ASN A 318 13.11 0.05 -0.36
N LYS A 319 13.61 1.25 -0.63
CA LYS A 319 14.82 1.51 -1.42
C LYS A 319 16.02 1.89 -0.56
N GLN A 320 15.81 2.16 0.73
CA GLN A 320 16.89 2.36 1.68
C GLN A 320 17.36 0.98 2.13
N ALA A 321 18.57 0.59 1.74
CA ALA A 321 19.20 -0.61 2.26
C ALA A 321 19.12 -0.59 3.79
N GLU A 322 18.59 -1.64 4.41
CA GLU A 322 18.33 -1.76 5.86
C GLU A 322 19.61 -1.61 6.74
N LYS A 323 20.78 -1.34 6.13
CA LYS A 323 22.05 -1.04 6.77
C LYS A 323 22.82 0.01 5.95
N SER A 324 22.26 1.21 5.86
CA SER A 324 22.98 2.35 5.29
C SER A 324 24.23 2.67 6.13
N LEU A 325 25.30 3.15 5.50
CA LEU A 325 26.49 3.70 6.18
C LEU A 325 26.16 4.92 7.05
N TYR A 326 24.95 5.44 6.90
CA TYR A 326 24.43 6.65 7.51
C TYR A 326 23.23 6.32 8.39
N ASN A 327 23.07 7.05 9.49
CA ASN A 327 21.98 6.89 10.44
C ASN A 327 21.07 8.13 10.48
N PHE A 328 20.54 8.52 9.32
CA PHE A 328 19.63 9.66 9.22
C PHE A 328 18.19 9.26 9.50
N ASN A 329 17.48 10.05 10.31
CA ASN A 329 16.08 9.80 10.69
C ASN A 329 15.26 11.10 10.70
N ALA A 330 13.95 10.97 10.89
CA ALA A 330 13.02 12.10 10.89
C ALA A 330 13.36 13.15 11.96
N ASP A 331 13.77 12.73 13.15
CA ASP A 331 14.10 13.63 14.25
C ASP A 331 15.32 14.51 13.94
N MET A 332 16.32 13.96 13.23
CA MET A 332 17.45 14.74 12.75
C MET A 332 17.03 15.86 11.80
N LEU A 333 16.09 15.61 10.89
CA LEU A 333 15.60 16.67 9.99
C LEU A 333 14.73 17.69 10.72
N TRP A 334 13.89 17.28 11.67
CA TRP A 334 13.18 18.22 12.52
C TRP A 334 14.13 19.13 13.28
N GLN A 335 15.21 18.57 13.83
CA GLN A 335 16.22 19.35 14.54
C GLN A 335 17.00 20.26 13.59
N ALA A 336 17.39 19.79 12.41
CA ALA A 336 18.09 20.59 11.40
C ALA A 336 17.27 21.81 10.94
N TYR A 337 15.96 21.65 10.76
CA TYR A 337 15.06 22.77 10.50
C TYR A 337 15.09 23.81 11.63
N LEU A 338 15.02 23.36 12.88
CA LEU A 338 15.02 24.26 14.05
C LEU A 338 16.37 24.99 14.19
N ASP A 339 17.49 24.27 14.09
CA ASP A 339 18.83 24.85 14.21
C ASP A 339 19.08 25.87 13.10
N PHE A 340 18.69 25.55 11.86
CA PHE A 340 18.82 26.47 10.74
C PHE A 340 17.96 27.72 10.95
N ALA A 341 16.69 27.57 11.36
CA ALA A 341 15.81 28.70 11.67
C ALA A 341 16.36 29.59 12.78
N VAL A 342 16.86 29.01 13.87
CA VAL A 342 17.49 29.75 14.98
C VAL A 342 18.70 30.53 14.50
N SER A 343 19.57 29.94 13.67
CA SER A 343 20.72 30.66 13.08
C SER A 343 20.30 31.87 12.25
N ILE A 344 19.19 31.75 11.50
CA ILE A 344 18.63 32.84 10.69
C ILE A 344 18.10 33.95 11.59
N GLY A 345 17.35 33.59 12.63
CA GLY A 345 16.81 34.54 13.59
C GLY A 345 17.90 35.30 14.32
N ASN A 346 18.95 34.61 14.77
CA ASN A 346 20.09 35.25 15.45
C ASN A 346 20.79 36.25 14.52
N GLN A 347 21.02 35.89 13.26
CA GLN A 347 21.62 36.80 12.26
C GLN A 347 20.72 38.01 11.95
N SER A 348 19.40 37.83 12.02
CA SER A 348 18.40 38.86 11.72
C SER A 348 17.86 39.57 12.96
N GLN A 349 18.40 39.25 14.14
CA GLN A 349 17.98 39.74 15.46
C GLN A 349 16.48 39.58 15.75
N PHE A 350 15.89 38.48 15.29
CA PHE A 350 14.48 38.18 15.56
C PHE A 350 14.28 37.75 17.01
N LEU A 351 13.22 38.26 17.64
CA LEU A 351 12.85 37.87 18.99
C LEU A 351 11.98 36.61 18.94
N ILE A 352 12.29 35.62 19.78
CA ILE A 352 11.40 34.46 19.97
C ILE A 352 10.11 34.97 20.62
N GLY A 353 8.99 34.72 19.95
CA GLY A 353 7.66 35.18 20.36
C GLY A 353 7.09 36.34 19.55
N ASP A 354 7.88 36.97 18.67
CA ASP A 354 7.34 37.84 17.61
C ASP A 354 6.95 37.00 16.38
N ASP A 355 5.87 36.25 16.52
CA ASP A 355 5.43 35.26 15.51
C ASP A 355 5.21 35.89 14.12
N VAL A 356 4.79 37.17 14.08
CA VAL A 356 4.57 37.93 12.85
C VAL A 356 5.88 38.15 12.09
N GLN A 357 6.94 38.54 12.79
CA GLN A 357 8.25 38.77 12.16
C GLN A 357 8.81 37.49 11.53
N TRP A 358 8.76 36.37 12.25
CA TRP A 358 9.17 35.06 11.74
C TRP A 358 8.32 34.60 10.55
N GLN A 359 7.01 34.86 10.59
CA GLN A 359 6.10 34.50 9.52
C GLN A 359 6.41 35.28 8.23
N GLN A 360 6.62 36.58 8.31
CA GLN A 360 6.97 37.43 7.16
C GLN A 360 8.29 36.97 6.53
N ALA A 361 9.29 36.66 7.36
CA ALA A 361 10.57 36.14 6.89
C ALA A 361 10.42 34.80 6.15
N ALA A 362 9.55 33.91 6.65
CA ALA A 362 9.24 32.65 5.98
C ALA A 362 8.59 32.88 4.60
N GLU A 363 7.60 33.77 4.51
CA GLU A 363 6.89 34.11 3.27
C GLU A 363 7.81 34.69 2.19
N MET A 364 8.71 35.59 2.57
CA MET A 364 9.70 36.17 1.65
C MET A 364 10.68 35.13 1.09
N ALA A 365 10.97 34.08 1.86
CA ALA A 365 11.91 33.04 1.48
C ALA A 365 11.32 31.99 0.52
N VAL A 366 9.99 31.82 0.44
CA VAL A 366 9.31 30.70 -0.24
C VAL A 366 9.84 30.45 -1.66
N LYS A 367 9.96 31.51 -2.48
CA LYS A 367 10.31 31.38 -3.90
C LYS A 367 11.79 31.11 -4.16
N LYS A 368 12.68 31.78 -3.42
CA LYS A 368 14.14 31.76 -3.68
C LYS A 368 14.90 30.78 -2.79
N GLN A 369 14.40 30.55 -1.57
CA GLN A 369 15.06 29.77 -0.53
C GLN A 369 14.01 28.88 0.18
N PRO A 370 13.44 27.89 -0.53
CA PRO A 370 12.33 27.09 -0.01
C PRO A 370 12.68 26.31 1.27
N VAL A 371 13.93 25.88 1.42
CA VAL A 371 14.41 25.20 2.66
C VAL A 371 14.44 26.17 3.84
N ARG A 372 14.87 27.42 3.62
CA ARG A 372 14.81 28.49 4.63
C ARG A 372 13.36 28.76 5.04
N ALA A 373 12.46 28.89 4.06
CA ALA A 373 11.04 29.11 4.33
C ALA A 373 10.44 27.99 5.19
N ARG A 374 10.69 26.72 4.83
CA ARG A 374 10.26 25.56 5.64
C ARG A 374 10.89 25.57 7.03
N SER A 375 12.18 25.86 7.17
CA SER A 375 12.85 25.93 8.48
C SER A 375 12.19 26.95 9.41
N LEU A 376 11.94 28.17 8.93
CA LEU A 376 11.26 29.22 9.68
C LEU A 376 9.82 28.84 10.03
N THR A 377 9.13 28.15 9.11
CA THR A 377 7.77 27.64 9.33
C THR A 377 7.76 26.55 10.40
N VAL A 378 8.74 25.63 10.40
CA VAL A 378 8.89 24.59 11.42
C VAL A 378 9.19 25.19 12.80
N LEU A 379 10.00 26.25 12.87
CA LEU A 379 10.18 26.97 14.13
C LEU A 379 8.84 27.49 14.66
N LEU A 380 8.03 28.14 13.84
CA LEU A 380 6.70 28.62 14.23
C LEU A 380 5.79 27.46 14.67
N MET A 381 5.79 26.33 13.97
CA MET A 381 5.00 25.15 14.35
C MET A 381 5.27 24.71 15.80
N PHE A 382 6.54 24.77 16.24
CA PHE A 382 6.95 24.26 17.56
C PHE A 382 7.14 25.34 18.63
N LYS A 383 7.34 26.61 18.26
CA LYS A 383 7.79 27.68 19.18
C LYS A 383 6.93 28.95 19.14
N ALA A 384 5.96 29.06 18.24
CA ALA A 384 5.04 30.19 18.24
C ALA A 384 4.25 30.26 19.56
N GLN A 385 3.93 31.47 20.03
CA GLN A 385 3.25 31.68 21.31
C GLN A 385 1.78 31.26 21.23
N ASP A 386 1.09 31.73 20.20
CA ASP A 386 -0.34 31.49 20.04
C ASP A 386 -0.65 30.25 19.18
N GLN A 387 -1.80 29.63 19.44
CA GLN A 387 -2.21 28.41 18.75
C GLN A 387 -2.50 28.67 17.25
N ALA A 388 -3.01 29.85 16.89
CA ALA A 388 -3.37 30.16 15.51
C ALA A 388 -2.12 30.29 14.62
N SER A 389 -1.03 30.86 15.15
CA SER A 389 0.28 30.90 14.50
C SER A 389 0.87 29.50 14.31
N ARG A 390 0.75 28.61 15.31
CA ARG A 390 1.14 27.20 15.18
C ARG A 390 0.35 26.48 14.09
N ASP A 391 -0.98 26.62 14.09
CA ASP A 391 -1.86 25.98 13.12
C ASP A 391 -1.61 26.50 11.68
N LEU A 392 -1.41 27.81 11.53
CA LEU A 392 -1.05 28.42 10.26
C LEU A 392 0.30 27.92 9.76
N ALA A 393 1.28 27.76 10.65
CA ALA A 393 2.58 27.24 10.30
C ALA A 393 2.51 25.77 9.84
N VAL A 394 1.74 24.93 10.53
CA VAL A 394 1.49 23.54 10.09
C VAL A 394 0.89 23.53 8.68
N LYS A 395 -0.13 24.36 8.44
CA LYS A 395 -0.77 24.46 7.12
C LYS A 395 0.22 24.87 6.03
N LYS A 396 1.02 25.91 6.27
CA LYS A 396 2.06 26.37 5.32
C LYS A 396 3.14 25.32 5.07
N PHE A 397 3.53 24.57 6.10
CA PHE A 397 4.48 23.48 5.95
C PHE A 397 3.91 22.37 5.05
N VAL A 398 2.69 21.92 5.33
CA VAL A 398 1.99 20.91 4.50
C VAL A 398 1.84 21.37 3.05
N GLU A 399 1.46 22.63 2.82
CA GLU A 399 1.35 23.22 1.48
C GLU A 399 2.69 23.23 0.75
N SER A 400 3.76 23.68 1.43
CA SER A 400 5.12 23.70 0.85
C SER A 400 5.60 22.29 0.49
N MET A 401 5.31 21.30 1.33
CA MET A 401 5.69 19.91 1.08
C MET A 401 4.89 19.33 -0.08
N SER A 402 3.60 19.62 -0.18
CA SER A 402 2.72 19.12 -1.25
C SER A 402 3.12 19.59 -2.64
N GLN A 403 3.82 20.72 -2.75
CA GLN A 403 4.35 21.26 -4.02
C GLN A 403 5.64 20.59 -4.48
N ARG A 404 6.28 19.76 -3.63
CA ARG A 404 7.51 19.03 -3.97
C ARG A 404 7.17 17.69 -4.60
N GLU A 405 7.92 17.31 -5.64
CA GLU A 405 7.79 16.01 -6.31
C GLU A 405 7.87 14.83 -5.33
N GLN A 406 8.82 14.88 -4.39
CA GLN A 406 9.00 13.87 -3.35
C GLN A 406 8.52 14.34 -1.96
N GLY A 407 7.55 15.25 -1.93
CA GLY A 407 7.03 15.80 -0.67
C GLY A 407 6.22 14.80 0.16
N LYS A 408 5.39 13.98 -0.50
CA LYS A 408 4.52 13.02 0.19
C LYS A 408 5.30 11.96 0.97
N PRO A 409 6.30 11.24 0.39
CA PRO A 409 7.09 10.28 1.16
C PRO A 409 7.82 10.93 2.34
N LEU A 410 8.34 12.14 2.15
CA LEU A 410 9.02 12.89 3.20
C LEU A 410 8.07 13.26 4.34
N MET A 411 6.85 13.73 4.03
CA MET A 411 5.83 14.00 5.03
C MET A 411 5.47 12.75 5.83
N THR A 412 5.22 11.63 5.16
CA THR A 412 4.93 10.36 5.82
C THR A 412 6.03 9.98 6.80
N ARG A 413 7.30 10.08 6.38
CA ARG A 413 8.44 9.78 7.26
C ARG A 413 8.57 10.75 8.43
N LEU A 414 8.41 12.05 8.18
CA LEU A 414 8.57 13.08 9.21
C LEU A 414 7.53 12.97 10.33
N PHE A 415 6.28 12.66 10.00
CA PHE A 415 5.21 12.58 11.00
C PHE A 415 4.99 11.19 11.58
N LEU A 416 5.26 10.10 10.83
CA LEU A 416 4.99 8.73 11.29
C LEU A 416 6.23 7.98 11.80
N SER A 417 7.43 8.55 11.69
CA SER A 417 8.68 7.92 12.13
C SER A 417 9.54 8.80 13.02
N SER A 418 8.96 9.89 13.55
CA SER A 418 9.61 10.81 14.49
C SER A 418 9.18 10.49 15.91
N THR A 419 10.11 10.58 16.87
CA THR A 419 9.80 10.46 18.29
C THR A 419 9.03 11.66 18.86
N ARG A 420 8.86 12.73 18.07
CA ARG A 420 8.06 13.91 18.45
C ARG A 420 6.56 13.67 18.43
N PHE A 421 6.10 12.65 17.71
CA PHE A 421 4.70 12.27 17.57
C PHE A 421 4.56 10.80 17.94
N THR A 422 4.25 10.51 19.20
CA THR A 422 4.18 9.14 19.71
C THR A 422 2.90 8.44 19.30
N GLU A 423 1.79 9.18 19.30
CA GLU A 423 0.48 8.74 18.90
C GLU A 423 -0.01 9.53 17.68
N TYR A 424 -0.98 8.98 16.94
CA TYR A 424 -1.58 9.71 15.82
C TYR A 424 -2.27 10.99 16.29
N GLU A 425 -2.73 11.05 17.54
CA GLU A 425 -3.33 12.22 18.17
C GLU A 425 -2.37 13.40 18.34
N ASP A 426 -1.07 13.12 18.48
CA ASP A 426 -0.03 14.15 18.65
C ASP A 426 0.26 14.89 17.34
N ILE A 427 -0.05 14.26 16.20
CA ILE A 427 0.15 14.85 14.88
C ILE A 427 -0.86 15.99 14.68
N PRO A 428 -0.43 17.20 14.28
CA PRO A 428 -1.34 18.30 14.00
C PRO A 428 -2.44 17.93 13.00
N GLU A 429 -3.68 18.35 13.27
CA GLU A 429 -4.86 17.90 12.53
C GLU A 429 -4.75 18.08 11.01
N THR A 430 -4.25 19.23 10.55
CA THR A 430 -4.01 19.49 9.12
C THR A 430 -3.03 18.49 8.50
N ALA A 431 -1.99 18.08 9.23
CA ALA A 431 -1.06 17.06 8.77
C ALA A 431 -1.71 15.67 8.74
N ARG A 432 -2.55 15.31 9.73
CA ARG A 432 -3.29 14.04 9.74
C ARG A 432 -4.20 13.88 8.54
N HIS A 433 -4.92 14.95 8.15
CA HIS A 433 -5.74 14.94 6.94
C HIS A 433 -4.90 14.62 5.70
N MET A 434 -3.78 15.30 5.53
CA MET A 434 -2.89 15.07 4.39
C MET A 434 -2.31 13.65 4.40
N LEU A 435 -1.90 13.14 5.57
CA LEU A 435 -1.36 11.78 5.71
C LEU A 435 -2.42 10.72 5.37
N ALA A 436 -3.67 10.93 5.78
CA ALA A 436 -4.76 10.04 5.41
C ALA A 436 -5.04 10.07 3.90
N ASP A 437 -4.98 11.24 3.25
CA ASP A 437 -5.07 11.35 1.79
C ASP A 437 -3.90 10.62 1.09
N ILE A 438 -2.68 10.71 1.63
CA ILE A 438 -1.51 9.98 1.12
C ILE A 438 -1.70 8.46 1.27
N ALA A 439 -2.21 8.00 2.41
CA ALA A 439 -2.46 6.58 2.68
C ALA A 439 -3.52 6.01 1.71
N LEU A 440 -4.61 6.74 1.47
CA LEU A 440 -5.65 6.35 0.52
C LEU A 440 -5.17 6.26 -0.93
N ALA A 441 -4.16 7.06 -1.31
CA ALA A 441 -3.54 6.96 -2.62
C ALA A 441 -2.65 5.71 -2.77
N LYS A 442 -2.21 5.09 -1.66
CA LYS A 442 -1.35 3.89 -1.59
C LYS A 442 -2.11 2.62 -1.21
N PRO A 443 -3.40 2.53 -1.56
CA PRO A 443 -4.40 1.65 -0.94
C PRO A 443 -4.22 1.22 0.52
N ASP A 444 -3.61 2.04 1.38
CA ASP A 444 -3.37 1.71 2.79
C ASP A 444 -4.57 2.16 3.64
N ILE A 445 -5.63 1.35 3.58
CA ILE A 445 -6.89 1.64 4.27
C ILE A 445 -6.72 1.58 5.79
N GLU A 446 -5.85 0.71 6.30
CA GLU A 446 -5.58 0.58 7.74
C GLU A 446 -4.98 1.87 8.30
N LEU A 447 -3.92 2.40 7.67
CA LEU A 447 -3.31 3.67 8.09
C LEU A 447 -4.27 4.84 7.91
N ALA A 448 -5.01 4.90 6.78
CA ALA A 448 -5.98 5.95 6.54
C ALA A 448 -7.09 5.98 7.61
N SER A 449 -7.61 4.81 7.99
CA SER A 449 -8.59 4.63 9.07
C SER A 449 -8.00 4.97 10.44
N ALA A 450 -6.75 4.59 10.69
CA ALA A 450 -6.04 4.92 11.92
C ALA A 450 -5.94 6.45 12.12
N LEU A 451 -5.52 7.17 11.09
CA LEU A 451 -5.40 8.63 11.11
C LEU A 451 -6.78 9.32 11.19
N MET A 452 -7.75 8.90 10.37
CA MET A 452 -9.08 9.53 10.33
C MET A 452 -9.91 9.31 11.59
N ALA A 453 -9.61 8.28 12.38
CA ALA A 453 -10.24 8.06 13.69
C ALA A 453 -9.97 9.22 14.66
N THR A 454 -8.80 9.83 14.53
CA THR A 454 -8.33 10.89 15.43
C THR A 454 -8.86 12.29 15.04
N VAL A 455 -9.41 12.42 13.83
CA VAL A 455 -9.92 13.69 13.31
C VAL A 455 -11.43 13.75 13.44
N LYS A 456 -11.93 14.75 14.16
CA LYS A 456 -13.37 14.86 14.49
C LYS A 456 -14.11 15.94 13.70
N LYS A 457 -13.39 16.91 13.13
CA LYS A 457 -14.00 18.04 12.42
C LYS A 457 -13.52 18.13 10.98
N PRO A 458 -14.37 18.63 10.06
CA PRO A 458 -13.96 18.93 8.70
C PRO A 458 -12.95 20.09 8.67
N PRO A 459 -11.97 20.08 7.73
CA PRO A 459 -11.12 21.22 7.47
C PRO A 459 -11.94 22.48 7.13
N ALA A 460 -11.41 23.65 7.47
CA ALA A 460 -12.05 24.93 7.12
C ALA A 460 -12.24 25.05 5.59
N GLY A 461 -13.47 25.34 5.16
CA GLY A 461 -13.84 25.47 3.75
C GLY A 461 -14.14 24.14 3.03
N ALA A 462 -14.01 23.00 3.70
CA ALA A 462 -14.44 21.71 3.14
C ALA A 462 -15.97 21.58 3.14
N ASP A 463 -16.51 20.84 2.17
CA ASP A 463 -17.90 20.41 2.18
C ASP A 463 -18.12 19.43 3.35
N GLN A 464 -18.91 19.86 4.33
CA GLN A 464 -19.11 19.10 5.57
C GLN A 464 -19.76 17.74 5.30
N PHE A 465 -20.77 17.70 4.43
CA PHE A 465 -21.48 16.47 4.08
C PHE A 465 -20.53 15.44 3.48
N PHE A 466 -19.79 15.81 2.43
CA PHE A 466 -18.85 14.89 1.78
C PHE A 466 -17.70 14.50 2.69
N TRP A 467 -17.26 15.41 3.56
CA TRP A 467 -16.20 15.11 4.50
C TRP A 467 -16.61 14.04 5.52
N TYR A 468 -17.76 14.21 6.19
CA TYR A 468 -18.24 13.22 7.15
C TYR A 468 -18.52 11.88 6.48
N LEU A 469 -19.14 11.90 5.30
CA LEU A 469 -19.44 10.69 4.54
C LEU A 469 -18.15 9.93 4.17
N ARG A 470 -17.12 10.66 3.71
CA ARG A 470 -15.81 10.08 3.38
C ARG A 470 -15.14 9.52 4.63
N ARG A 471 -15.12 10.26 5.74
CA ARG A 471 -14.58 9.81 7.04
C ARG A 471 -15.25 8.52 7.49
N ALA A 472 -16.58 8.49 7.52
CA ALA A 472 -17.34 7.32 7.92
C ALA A 472 -16.98 6.10 7.08
N ARG A 473 -16.94 6.25 5.75
CA ARG A 473 -16.62 5.15 4.84
C ARG A 473 -15.20 4.61 5.04
N ILE A 474 -14.20 5.50 5.22
CA ILE A 474 -12.82 5.08 5.50
C ILE A 474 -12.76 4.28 6.81
N LEU A 475 -13.43 4.74 7.86
CA LEU A 475 -13.46 4.07 9.16
C LEU A 475 -14.11 2.69 9.06
N ILE A 476 -15.24 2.57 8.36
CA ILE A 476 -15.93 1.29 8.16
C ILE A 476 -15.04 0.30 7.40
N LEU A 477 -14.47 0.73 6.26
CA LEU A 477 -13.62 -0.12 5.43
C LEU A 477 -12.32 -0.53 6.12
N GLY A 478 -11.80 0.32 7.03
CA GLY A 478 -10.63 0.02 7.85
C GLY A 478 -10.93 -0.61 9.20
N GLY A 479 -12.08 -1.29 9.35
CA GLY A 479 -12.42 -2.08 10.55
C GLY A 479 -12.88 -1.30 11.79
N LYS A 480 -12.99 0.03 11.71
CA LYS A 480 -13.44 0.94 12.78
C LYS A 480 -14.90 1.35 12.61
N GLY A 481 -15.77 0.40 12.27
CA GLY A 481 -17.13 0.73 11.82
C GLY A 481 -18.04 1.38 12.87
N GLU A 482 -17.84 1.16 14.17
CA GLU A 482 -18.57 1.91 15.21
C GLU A 482 -18.26 3.41 15.19
N GLN A 483 -16.98 3.77 15.03
CA GLN A 483 -16.57 5.17 14.87
C GLN A 483 -17.08 5.75 13.55
N GLY A 484 -17.13 4.93 12.49
CA GLY A 484 -17.77 5.30 11.23
C GLY A 484 -19.25 5.61 11.38
N ALA A 485 -20.00 4.79 12.11
CA ALA A 485 -21.40 5.04 12.42
C ALA A 485 -21.58 6.30 13.29
N GLN A 486 -20.68 6.54 14.24
CA GLN A 486 -20.68 7.79 15.02
C GLN A 486 -20.47 9.01 14.12
N ALA A 487 -19.54 8.96 13.17
CA ALA A 487 -19.31 10.05 12.21
C ALA A 487 -20.56 10.35 11.36
N LEU A 488 -21.33 9.33 10.98
CA LEU A 488 -22.62 9.53 10.30
C LEU A 488 -23.68 10.15 11.22
N ASN A 489 -23.71 9.79 12.50
CA ASN A 489 -24.60 10.41 13.48
C ASN A 489 -24.26 11.89 13.70
N GLU A 490 -22.98 12.23 13.80
CA GLU A 490 -22.48 13.61 13.89
C GLU A 490 -22.91 14.40 12.64
N MET A 491 -22.75 13.82 11.44
CA MET A 491 -23.20 14.45 10.19
C MET A 491 -24.70 14.77 10.19
N LEU A 492 -25.54 13.84 10.65
CA LEU A 492 -26.99 14.03 10.74
C LEU A 492 -27.40 15.12 11.74
N GLN A 493 -26.57 15.40 12.75
CA GLN A 493 -26.81 16.49 13.70
C GLN A 493 -26.39 17.85 13.14
N GLU A 494 -25.27 17.90 12.42
CA GLU A 494 -24.70 19.14 11.88
C GLU A 494 -25.35 19.60 10.56
N THR A 495 -25.97 18.68 9.80
CA THR A 495 -26.62 18.98 8.51
C THR A 495 -28.14 18.79 8.63
N PRO A 496 -28.93 19.88 8.78
CA PRO A 496 -30.38 19.76 9.01
C PRO A 496 -31.19 19.50 7.74
N GLN A 497 -30.63 19.70 6.55
CA GLN A 497 -31.32 19.52 5.27
C GLN A 497 -30.45 18.73 4.30
N PHE A 498 -31.05 17.73 3.65
CA PHE A 498 -30.37 16.88 2.68
C PHE A 498 -31.09 16.93 1.34
N GLU A 499 -30.31 17.06 0.27
CA GLU A 499 -30.79 16.82 -1.09
C GLU A 499 -30.98 15.32 -1.35
N ALA A 500 -31.86 14.97 -2.30
CA ALA A 500 -32.13 13.57 -2.63
C ALA A 500 -30.85 12.77 -2.95
N GLN A 501 -29.92 13.37 -3.70
CA GLN A 501 -28.64 12.73 -4.04
C GLN A 501 -27.74 12.52 -2.81
N GLN A 502 -27.82 13.39 -1.81
CA GLN A 502 -27.07 13.24 -0.56
C GLN A 502 -27.63 12.08 0.26
N ILE A 503 -28.97 11.94 0.31
CA ILE A 503 -29.60 10.79 0.97
C ILE A 503 -29.20 9.47 0.30
N ASP A 504 -29.20 9.41 -1.03
CA ASP A 504 -28.75 8.22 -1.76
C ASP A 504 -27.30 7.83 -1.41
N ARG A 505 -26.39 8.81 -1.30
CA ARG A 505 -24.99 8.58 -0.92
C ARG A 505 -24.84 8.17 0.55
N LEU A 506 -25.62 8.76 1.44
CA LEU A 506 -25.68 8.35 2.85
C LEU A 506 -26.14 6.89 2.98
N MET A 507 -27.20 6.51 2.25
CA MET A 507 -27.70 5.14 2.22
C MET A 507 -26.62 4.14 1.80
N GLN A 508 -25.79 4.46 0.81
CA GLN A 508 -24.68 3.60 0.39
C GLN A 508 -23.69 3.32 1.53
N VAL A 509 -23.33 4.32 2.34
CA VAL A 509 -22.40 4.13 3.46
C VAL A 509 -23.07 3.41 4.65
N ILE A 510 -24.38 3.58 4.82
CA ILE A 510 -25.15 2.74 5.77
C ILE A 510 -25.17 1.28 5.32
N PHE A 511 -25.22 1.00 4.01
CA PHE A 511 -25.07 -0.38 3.51
C PHE A 511 -23.66 -0.93 3.73
N ASP A 512 -22.62 -0.09 3.65
CA ASP A 512 -21.27 -0.50 4.04
C ASP A 512 -21.24 -0.95 5.53
N LEU A 513 -21.99 -0.32 6.43
CA LEU A 513 -22.15 -0.81 7.82
C LEU A 513 -22.85 -2.16 7.89
N GLN A 514 -23.93 -2.37 7.13
CA GLN A 514 -24.61 -3.67 7.10
C GLN A 514 -23.71 -4.77 6.54
N ALA A 515 -22.87 -4.46 5.54
CA ALA A 515 -21.92 -5.40 4.97
C ALA A 515 -20.76 -5.74 5.93
N ALA A 516 -20.48 -4.86 6.90
CA ALA A 516 -19.55 -5.07 7.99
C ALA A 516 -20.20 -5.68 9.25
N ASP A 517 -21.40 -6.27 9.12
CA ASP A 517 -22.20 -6.89 10.19
C ASP A 517 -22.61 -5.94 11.34
N LEU A 518 -22.51 -4.62 11.14
CA LEU A 518 -22.88 -3.57 12.11
C LEU A 518 -24.38 -3.20 11.99
N HIS A 519 -25.23 -4.22 12.10
CA HIS A 519 -26.66 -4.10 11.83
C HIS A 519 -27.41 -3.21 12.84
N ALA A 520 -26.97 -3.17 14.10
CA ALA A 520 -27.58 -2.33 15.14
C ALA A 520 -27.37 -0.83 14.84
N GLN A 521 -26.14 -0.46 14.48
CA GLN A 521 -25.76 0.89 14.12
C GLN A 521 -26.44 1.32 12.81
N ALA A 522 -26.45 0.44 11.79
CA ALA A 522 -27.15 0.70 10.54
C ALA A 522 -28.66 0.92 10.77
N TYR A 523 -29.30 0.09 11.60
CA TYR A 523 -30.72 0.25 11.94
C TYR A 523 -31.02 1.60 12.61
N SER A 524 -30.18 2.01 13.57
CA SER A 524 -30.31 3.30 14.25
C SER A 524 -30.22 4.47 13.27
N LEU A 525 -29.26 4.43 12.33
CA LEU A 525 -29.11 5.46 11.30
C LEU A 525 -30.29 5.49 10.33
N LEU A 526 -30.75 4.34 9.84
CA LEU A 526 -31.93 4.26 8.96
C LEU A 526 -33.19 4.84 9.59
N THR A 527 -33.36 4.64 10.91
CA THR A 527 -34.46 5.21 11.68
C THR A 527 -34.44 6.73 11.67
N LYS A 528 -33.26 7.36 11.65
CA LYS A 528 -33.14 8.83 11.52
C LYS A 528 -33.34 9.27 10.06
N VAL A 529 -32.76 8.56 9.11
CA VAL A 529 -32.81 8.92 7.68
C VAL A 529 -34.24 8.88 7.12
N ILE A 530 -35.10 7.98 7.61
CA ILE A 530 -36.49 7.92 7.15
C ILE A 530 -37.31 9.17 7.48
N GLU A 531 -36.92 9.91 8.52
CA GLU A 531 -37.55 11.16 8.93
C GLU A 531 -37.10 12.35 8.05
N LEU A 532 -36.02 12.20 7.28
CA LEU A 532 -35.41 13.25 6.47
C LEU A 532 -35.93 13.31 5.03
N THR A 533 -36.78 12.36 4.63
CA THR A 533 -37.30 12.27 3.26
C THR A 533 -38.81 12.14 3.29
N GLU A 534 -39.51 12.74 2.33
CA GLU A 534 -40.94 12.49 2.08
C GLU A 534 -41.19 11.62 0.85
N GLN A 535 -40.12 11.19 0.19
CA GLN A 535 -40.23 10.37 -1.02
C GLN A 535 -40.72 8.97 -0.66
N VAL A 536 -41.93 8.65 -1.10
CA VAL A 536 -42.60 7.37 -0.84
C VAL A 536 -41.71 6.17 -1.20
N LYS A 537 -41.10 6.20 -2.39
CA LYS A 537 -40.23 5.11 -2.86
C LYS A 537 -39.06 4.88 -1.90
N LEU A 538 -38.38 5.94 -1.48
CA LEU A 538 -37.24 5.87 -0.58
C LEU A 538 -37.65 5.42 0.82
N LYS A 539 -38.80 5.88 1.36
CA LYS A 539 -39.32 5.37 2.64
C LYS A 539 -39.55 3.85 2.61
N ARG A 540 -40.08 3.32 1.51
CA ARG A 540 -40.24 1.86 1.34
C ARG A 540 -38.90 1.14 1.32
N GLU A 541 -37.93 1.67 0.59
CA GLU A 541 -36.56 1.12 0.55
C GLU A 541 -35.94 1.13 1.95
N ILE A 542 -36.03 2.23 2.69
CA ILE A 542 -35.49 2.32 4.06
C ILE A 542 -36.14 1.28 4.99
N TYR A 543 -37.47 1.14 5.00
CA TYR A 543 -38.14 0.10 5.79
C TYR A 543 -37.67 -1.32 5.44
N TYR A 544 -37.44 -1.59 4.16
CA TYR A 544 -36.93 -2.88 3.71
C TYR A 544 -35.51 -3.13 4.26
N TRP A 545 -34.63 -2.13 4.18
CA TRP A 545 -33.25 -2.27 4.68
C TRP A 545 -33.18 -2.32 6.22
N MET A 546 -34.08 -1.63 6.92
CA MET A 546 -34.27 -1.80 8.37
C MET A 546 -34.65 -3.24 8.72
N ALA A 547 -35.54 -3.86 7.93
CA ALA A 547 -35.92 -5.26 8.09
C ALA A 547 -34.73 -6.22 7.87
N GLU A 548 -33.90 -5.99 6.85
CA GLU A 548 -32.67 -6.77 6.63
C GLU A 548 -31.72 -6.70 7.84
N SER A 549 -31.53 -5.51 8.44
CA SER A 549 -30.74 -5.38 9.67
C SER A 549 -31.32 -6.21 10.83
N LYS A 550 -32.64 -6.19 11.03
CA LYS A 550 -33.30 -6.94 12.11
C LYS A 550 -33.25 -8.45 11.88
N LYS A 551 -33.42 -8.87 10.63
CA LYS A 551 -33.28 -10.27 10.21
C LYS A 551 -31.88 -10.79 10.48
N ALA A 552 -30.84 -10.02 10.15
CA ALA A 552 -29.46 -10.41 10.42
C ALA A 552 -29.13 -10.48 11.93
N GLN A 553 -29.79 -9.65 12.74
CA GLN A 553 -29.78 -9.73 14.21
C GLN A 553 -30.66 -10.88 14.77
N GLN A 554 -31.25 -11.72 13.92
CA GLN A 554 -32.17 -12.81 14.28
C GLN A 554 -33.46 -12.35 14.99
N GLN A 555 -33.80 -11.06 14.90
CA GLN A 555 -35.05 -10.48 15.40
C GLN A 555 -36.14 -10.63 14.34
N TYR A 556 -36.52 -11.88 14.06
CA TYR A 556 -37.34 -12.25 12.90
C TYR A 556 -38.76 -11.66 12.91
N SER A 557 -39.39 -11.53 14.08
CA SER A 557 -40.71 -10.91 14.22
C SER A 557 -40.70 -9.40 13.92
N GLU A 558 -39.69 -8.68 14.44
CA GLU A 558 -39.49 -7.26 14.13
C GLU A 558 -39.15 -7.03 12.65
N ALA A 559 -38.32 -7.91 12.06
CA ALA A 559 -38.01 -7.88 10.64
C ALA A 559 -39.28 -8.07 9.79
N ALA A 560 -40.16 -9.01 10.15
CA ALA A 560 -41.42 -9.25 9.46
C ALA A 560 -42.29 -7.98 9.43
N ALA A 561 -42.45 -7.33 10.59
CA ALA A 561 -43.22 -6.11 10.71
C ALA A 561 -42.68 -4.98 9.80
N LEU A 562 -41.36 -4.83 9.74
CA LEU A 562 -40.71 -3.82 8.90
C LEU A 562 -40.84 -4.12 7.39
N TYR A 563 -40.71 -5.38 6.97
CA TYR A 563 -40.97 -5.77 5.58
C TYR A 563 -42.43 -5.50 5.18
N LEU A 564 -43.39 -5.81 6.05
CA LEU A 564 -44.80 -5.50 5.81
C LEU A 564 -45.03 -3.99 5.73
N LYS A 565 -44.38 -3.21 6.60
CA LYS A 565 -44.42 -1.74 6.54
C LYS A 565 -43.86 -1.20 5.21
N SER A 566 -42.76 -1.76 4.70
CA SER A 566 -42.24 -1.46 3.37
C SER A 566 -43.23 -1.80 2.24
N ALA A 567 -43.94 -2.91 2.38
CA ALA A 567 -44.91 -3.36 1.39
C ALA A 567 -46.16 -2.46 1.36
N MET A 568 -46.63 -2.04 2.52
CA MET A 568 -47.90 -1.34 2.75
C MET A 568 -47.78 0.19 2.72
N TYR A 569 -46.58 0.76 2.68
CA TYR A 569 -46.43 2.22 2.60
C TYR A 569 -46.50 2.71 1.15
N PRO A 570 -47.33 3.71 0.81
CA PRO A 570 -48.25 4.45 1.68
C PRO A 570 -49.67 3.83 1.71
N ASP A 571 -49.94 2.86 0.84
CA ASP A 571 -51.22 2.17 0.70
C ASP A 571 -51.08 0.68 1.02
N ALA A 572 -51.86 0.21 2.00
CA ALA A 572 -51.88 -1.18 2.45
C ALA A 572 -52.27 -2.18 1.34
N ASN A 573 -53.01 -1.72 0.33
CA ASN A 573 -53.47 -2.53 -0.79
C ASN A 573 -52.48 -2.59 -1.96
N ASP A 574 -51.36 -1.84 -1.91
CA ASP A 574 -50.37 -1.88 -2.98
C ASP A 574 -49.81 -3.30 -3.15
N MET A 575 -49.92 -3.80 -4.38
CA MET A 575 -49.47 -5.12 -4.83
C MET A 575 -48.50 -5.03 -6.02
N GLY A 576 -47.85 -3.88 -6.20
CA GLY A 576 -46.78 -3.73 -7.15
C GLY A 576 -45.61 -4.72 -6.92
N PRO A 577 -44.68 -4.85 -7.87
CA PRO A 577 -43.58 -5.81 -7.79
C PRO A 577 -42.76 -5.71 -6.49
N TRP A 578 -42.49 -4.48 -6.01
CA TRP A 578 -41.81 -4.24 -4.73
C TRP A 578 -42.61 -4.76 -3.54
N ALA A 579 -43.90 -4.43 -3.49
CA ALA A 579 -44.80 -4.83 -2.41
C ALA A 579 -44.94 -6.36 -2.29
N GLN A 580 -44.93 -7.06 -3.42
CA GLN A 580 -44.90 -8.53 -3.45
C GLN A 580 -43.57 -9.09 -2.91
N THR A 581 -42.44 -8.51 -3.30
CA THR A 581 -41.11 -8.92 -2.81
C THR A 581 -40.98 -8.70 -1.30
N ALA A 582 -41.42 -7.55 -0.79
CA ALA A 582 -41.37 -7.26 0.65
C ALA A 582 -42.29 -8.21 1.46
N ARG A 583 -43.52 -8.46 1.01
CA ARG A 583 -44.41 -9.46 1.64
C ARG A 583 -43.83 -10.88 1.60
N TYR A 584 -43.17 -11.25 0.51
CA TYR A 584 -42.49 -12.53 0.42
C TYR A 584 -41.39 -12.66 1.48
N GLN A 585 -40.52 -11.64 1.62
CA GLN A 585 -39.49 -11.64 2.66
C GLN A 585 -40.09 -11.65 4.07
N ALA A 586 -41.19 -10.93 4.31
CA ALA A 586 -41.92 -10.99 5.58
C ALA A 586 -42.36 -12.43 5.92
N ALA A 587 -42.95 -13.14 4.96
CA ALA A 587 -43.36 -14.54 5.16
C ALA A 587 -42.17 -15.48 5.42
N VAL A 588 -41.03 -15.25 4.74
CA VAL A 588 -39.80 -16.00 4.99
C VAL A 588 -39.33 -15.84 6.43
N VAL A 589 -39.24 -14.61 6.93
CA VAL A 589 -38.77 -14.37 8.31
C VAL A 589 -39.82 -14.76 9.36
N LEU A 590 -41.12 -14.65 9.09
CA LEU A 590 -42.17 -15.20 9.99
C LEU A 590 -42.03 -16.70 10.18
N ALA A 591 -41.72 -17.44 9.10
CA ALA A 591 -41.45 -18.86 9.17
C ALA A 591 -40.12 -19.22 9.88
N GLN A 592 -39.21 -18.25 10.06
CA GLN A 592 -38.01 -18.38 10.89
C GLN A 592 -38.30 -18.02 12.36
N ALA A 593 -39.34 -17.22 12.61
CA ALA A 593 -39.85 -16.88 13.94
C ALA A 593 -40.88 -17.90 14.49
N ASP A 594 -41.06 -19.04 13.82
CA ASP A 594 -42.10 -20.04 14.10
C ASP A 594 -43.56 -19.54 14.06
N LEU A 595 -43.80 -18.41 13.39
CA LEU A 595 -45.14 -17.86 13.12
C LEU A 595 -45.68 -18.44 11.78
N LEU A 596 -45.89 -19.76 11.76
CA LEU A 596 -46.15 -20.52 10.54
C LEU A 596 -47.49 -20.17 9.87
N ASP A 597 -48.53 -19.92 10.66
CA ASP A 597 -49.86 -19.58 10.13
C ASP A 597 -49.87 -18.21 9.46
N ASP A 598 -49.17 -17.23 10.03
CA ASP A 598 -49.00 -15.90 9.44
C ASP A 598 -48.20 -15.96 8.13
N ALA A 599 -47.10 -16.72 8.13
CA ALA A 599 -46.31 -16.96 6.92
C ALA A 599 -47.16 -17.61 5.81
N ARG A 600 -47.95 -18.64 6.17
CA ARG A 600 -48.85 -19.34 5.25
C ARG A 600 -49.91 -18.41 4.67
N ALA A 601 -50.52 -17.56 5.49
CA ALA A 601 -51.52 -16.60 5.06
C ALA A 601 -50.96 -15.63 4.00
N ILE A 602 -49.75 -15.11 4.22
CA ILE A 602 -49.09 -14.20 3.27
C ILE A 602 -48.74 -14.93 1.96
N TYR A 603 -48.18 -16.14 2.01
CA TYR A 603 -47.86 -16.90 0.79
C TYR A 603 -49.10 -17.24 -0.04
N LEU A 604 -50.21 -17.64 0.59
CA LEU A 604 -51.48 -17.90 -0.10
C LEU A 604 -52.04 -16.62 -0.74
N HIS A 605 -51.86 -15.47 -0.10
CA HIS A 605 -52.27 -14.19 -0.67
C HIS A 605 -51.41 -13.82 -1.89
N LEU A 606 -50.09 -13.94 -1.79
CA LEU A 606 -49.17 -13.70 -2.90
C LEU A 606 -49.46 -14.62 -4.08
N LEU A 607 -49.74 -15.90 -3.84
CA LEU A 607 -50.05 -16.87 -4.90
C LEU A 607 -51.27 -16.47 -5.75
N ARG A 608 -52.27 -15.82 -5.13
CA ARG A 608 -53.47 -15.31 -5.82
C ARG A 608 -53.16 -14.10 -6.71
N VAL A 609 -52.26 -13.22 -6.27
CA VAL A 609 -52.02 -11.90 -6.89
C VAL A 609 -50.83 -11.90 -7.87
N THR A 610 -49.82 -12.73 -7.64
CA THR A 610 -48.66 -12.86 -8.53
C THR A 610 -49.09 -13.48 -9.87
N LYS A 611 -48.72 -12.87 -11.00
CA LYS A 611 -49.03 -13.41 -12.35
C LYS A 611 -47.90 -14.27 -12.92
N ASP A 612 -46.67 -14.02 -12.49
CA ASP A 612 -45.45 -14.70 -12.95
C ASP A 612 -45.41 -16.17 -12.51
N ALA A 613 -45.31 -17.08 -13.48
CA ALA A 613 -45.37 -18.53 -13.23
C ALA A 613 -44.19 -19.03 -12.39
N THR A 614 -42.99 -18.47 -12.60
CA THR A 614 -41.78 -18.86 -11.87
C THR A 614 -41.88 -18.48 -10.40
N ARG A 615 -42.34 -17.26 -10.10
CA ARG A 615 -42.60 -16.83 -8.72
C ARG A 615 -43.71 -17.64 -8.05
N LYS A 616 -44.77 -18.01 -8.77
CA LYS A 616 -45.81 -18.92 -8.24
C LYS A 616 -45.25 -20.27 -7.82
N ALA A 617 -44.37 -20.86 -8.63
CA ALA A 617 -43.74 -22.14 -8.31
C ALA A 617 -42.88 -22.04 -7.02
N VAL A 618 -42.13 -20.94 -6.85
CA VAL A 618 -41.37 -20.68 -5.61
C VAL A 618 -42.32 -20.60 -4.40
N LEU A 619 -43.42 -19.85 -4.50
CA LEU A 619 -44.41 -19.71 -3.42
C LEU A 619 -45.06 -21.05 -3.04
N GLN A 620 -45.37 -21.89 -4.02
CA GLN A 620 -45.89 -23.24 -3.79
C GLN A 620 -44.86 -24.14 -3.07
N GLY A 621 -43.59 -24.04 -3.46
CA GLY A 621 -42.49 -24.73 -2.79
C GLY A 621 -42.32 -24.31 -1.33
N GLU A 622 -42.38 -23.01 -1.04
CA GLU A 622 -42.32 -22.50 0.35
C GLU A 622 -43.53 -22.95 1.18
N LEU A 623 -44.74 -22.94 0.62
CA LEU A 623 -45.94 -23.48 1.28
C LEU A 623 -45.83 -24.97 1.60
N GLN A 624 -45.20 -25.75 0.73
CA GLN A 624 -44.94 -27.16 0.98
C GLN A 624 -43.93 -27.35 2.11
N LYS A 625 -42.84 -26.56 2.16
CA LYS A 625 -41.87 -26.59 3.26
C LYS A 625 -42.52 -26.31 4.63
N LEU A 626 -43.47 -25.38 4.69
CA LEU A 626 -44.23 -25.06 5.91
C LEU A 626 -45.14 -26.20 6.42
N ARG A 627 -45.38 -27.26 5.63
CA ARG A 627 -46.15 -28.44 6.08
C ARG A 627 -45.28 -29.49 6.78
N PHE A 628 -43.97 -29.39 6.61
CA PHE A 628 -42.98 -30.34 7.12
C PHE A 628 -42.09 -29.76 8.23
N LYS A 629 -42.34 -28.50 8.61
CA LYS A 629 -41.91 -27.91 9.89
C LYS A 629 -43.09 -28.02 10.85
#